data_AF-A0A9P5BY45-F1
#
_entry.id   AF-A0A9P5BY45-F1
#
_cell.length_a   1.000
_cell.length_b   1.000
_cell.length_c   1.000
_cell.angle_alpha   90.00
_cell.angle_beta   90.00
_cell.angle_gamma   90.00
#
_symmetry.space_group_name_H-M   'P 1'
#
loop_
_entity.id
_entity.type
_entity.pdbx_description
1 polymer ?
#
loop_
_entity_poly.entity_id
_entity_poly.type
_entity_poly.pdbx_seq_one_letter_code
_entity_poly.pdbx_strand_id
1 'polypeptide(L)'
;MWRTILLHLMFLAQFASTQDLSDCTAFSSNGVAASQYQYYRFYDFRQMKSAGAAIPNAKGLQSKIVSNSSWEDDWYIRDYPRKSPGGYSIPVNFIPERVFITNETNSSTNSTSHLSLNTARIDSETQDSGEIFFKEFNISYASLRVYSRVHGAPGAVAGIFTYLNDTQESDIEIFTRAPSNYIQYSNQPASSGEPDWIPIPGATVNNLNLFLRPGWLFPDPQ
;
A
#
# COMPACT_ATOMS: atom_id res chain seq x y z
N MET A 1 -23.03 62.59 -48.59
CA MET A 1 -23.52 62.21 -47.25
C MET A 1 -23.73 60.71 -47.24
N TRP A 2 -22.81 59.96 -46.61
CA TRP A 2 -23.09 59.00 -45.50
C TRP A 2 -23.95 57.79 -45.93
N ARG A 3 -23.51 56.52 -45.87
CA ARG A 3 -22.62 55.86 -44.92
C ARG A 3 -22.11 54.53 -45.48
N THR A 4 -20.85 54.25 -45.18
CA THR A 4 -20.10 53.00 -45.29
C THR A 4 -20.72 51.88 -44.44
N ILE A 5 -20.92 50.69 -45.03
CA ILE A 5 -21.24 49.46 -44.29
C ILE A 5 -19.92 48.71 -44.08
N LEU A 6 -19.38 48.78 -42.86
CA LEU A 6 -18.23 47.98 -42.44
C LEU A 6 -18.70 46.54 -42.13
N LEU A 7 -18.24 45.57 -42.93
CA LEU A 7 -18.19 44.17 -42.50
C LEU A 7 -17.23 44.04 -41.30
N HIS A 8 -17.74 43.68 -40.13
CA HIS A 8 -16.92 43.21 -39.02
C HIS A 8 -16.86 41.68 -39.07
N LEU A 9 -15.78 41.15 -39.64
CA LEU A 9 -15.33 39.79 -39.39
C LEU A 9 -14.85 39.70 -37.94
N MET A 10 -15.72 39.30 -37.02
CA MET A 10 -15.30 38.83 -35.70
C MET A 10 -14.79 37.39 -35.85
N PHE A 11 -13.49 37.26 -36.13
CA PHE A 11 -12.77 36.02 -35.88
C PHE A 11 -12.55 35.92 -34.36
N LEU A 12 -13.46 35.27 -33.66
CA LEU A 12 -13.20 34.77 -32.31
C LEU A 12 -12.25 33.58 -32.46
N ALA A 13 -10.95 33.86 -32.43
CA ALA A 13 -9.95 32.85 -32.16
C ALA A 13 -10.19 32.37 -30.72
N GLN A 14 -10.98 31.30 -30.56
CA GLN A 14 -10.96 30.51 -29.34
C GLN A 14 -9.57 29.92 -29.24
N PHE A 15 -8.70 30.55 -28.47
CA PHE A 15 -7.53 29.88 -27.93
C PHE A 15 -8.05 28.81 -26.97
N ALA A 16 -8.39 27.64 -27.50
CA ALA A 16 -8.35 26.43 -26.71
C ALA A 16 -6.87 26.25 -26.34
N SER A 17 -6.50 26.75 -25.17
CA SER A 17 -5.30 26.28 -24.49
C SER A 17 -5.49 24.78 -24.35
N THR A 18 -4.78 24.01 -25.17
CA THR A 18 -4.44 22.63 -24.83
C THR A 18 -3.62 22.76 -23.55
N GLN A 19 -4.27 22.62 -22.39
CA GLN A 19 -3.58 22.38 -21.14
C GLN A 19 -2.71 21.15 -21.41
N ASP A 20 -1.40 21.34 -21.31
CA ASP A 20 -0.45 20.26 -21.43
C ASP A 20 -0.76 19.29 -20.28
N LEU A 21 -1.46 18.20 -20.62
CA LEU A 21 -1.84 17.13 -19.70
C LEU A 21 -0.63 16.30 -19.25
N SER A 22 0.58 16.67 -19.67
CA SER A 22 1.83 15.95 -19.40
C SER A 22 2.21 15.90 -17.92
N ASP A 23 1.73 16.84 -17.08
CA ASP A 23 2.12 16.96 -15.67
C ASP A 23 0.94 16.91 -14.67
N CYS A 24 -0.27 16.56 -15.10
CA CYS A 24 -1.43 16.54 -14.20
C CYS A 24 -1.43 15.28 -13.32
N THR A 25 -0.72 15.35 -12.18
CA THR A 25 -0.71 14.31 -11.12
C THR A 25 -1.72 14.59 -10.00
N ALA A 26 -2.61 15.57 -10.20
CA ALA A 26 -3.63 15.90 -9.24
C ALA A 26 -4.77 14.86 -9.29
N PHE A 27 -5.18 14.35 -8.13
CA PHE A 27 -6.32 13.44 -8.03
C PHE A 27 -7.27 13.88 -6.92
N SER A 28 -8.56 13.59 -7.10
CA SER A 28 -9.58 13.84 -6.09
C SER A 28 -10.18 12.52 -5.59
N SER A 29 -10.51 12.47 -4.30
CA SER A 29 -11.26 11.37 -3.72
C SER A 29 -12.66 11.86 -3.34
N ASN A 30 -13.71 11.14 -3.78
CA ASN A 30 -15.11 11.47 -3.47
C ASN A 30 -15.62 10.68 -2.25
N GLY A 31 -14.85 10.70 -1.15
CA GLY A 31 -15.16 10.00 0.10
C GLY A 31 -15.81 10.88 1.16
N VAL A 32 -15.94 10.36 2.38
CA VAL A 32 -16.47 11.09 3.56
C VAL A 32 -15.64 12.35 3.87
N ALA A 33 -14.36 12.36 3.48
CA ALA A 33 -13.50 13.53 3.43
C ALA A 33 -13.07 13.74 1.97
N ALA A 34 -13.87 14.49 1.21
CA ALA A 34 -13.50 14.86 -0.14
C ALA A 34 -12.25 15.73 -0.12
N SER A 35 -11.21 15.30 -0.83
CA SER A 35 -9.89 15.94 -0.79
C SER A 35 -9.26 15.99 -2.17
N GLN A 36 -8.43 17.00 -2.39
CA GLN A 36 -7.57 17.12 -3.55
C GLN A 36 -6.13 16.85 -3.14
N TYR A 37 -5.46 15.98 -3.89
CA TYR A 37 -4.08 15.62 -3.68
C TYR A 37 -3.27 16.03 -4.91
N GLN A 38 -2.07 16.53 -4.68
CA GLN A 38 -1.21 17.07 -5.75
C GLN A 38 -0.47 15.96 -6.51
N TYR A 39 -0.30 14.79 -5.90
CA TYR A 39 0.47 13.69 -6.43
C TYR A 39 -0.28 12.38 -6.26
N TYR A 40 -0.21 11.50 -7.25
CA TYR A 40 -0.62 10.10 -7.12
C TYR A 40 0.47 9.16 -7.60
N ARG A 41 0.43 7.94 -7.08
CA ARG A 41 1.13 6.78 -7.61
C ARG A 41 0.12 5.63 -7.67
N PHE A 42 0.21 4.82 -8.72
CA PHE A 42 -0.64 3.65 -8.90
C PHE A 42 0.23 2.47 -9.35
N TYR A 43 0.16 1.38 -8.59
CA TYR A 43 0.89 0.16 -8.86
C TYR A 43 -0.10 -0.99 -9.03
N ASP A 44 -0.04 -1.65 -10.19
CA ASP A 44 -0.88 -2.80 -10.49
C ASP A 44 -0.02 -4.03 -10.79
N PHE A 45 -0.01 -4.95 -9.84
CA PHE A 45 0.76 -6.18 -9.93
C PHE A 45 -0.02 -7.34 -10.55
N ARG A 46 -1.27 -7.12 -11.01
CA ARG A 46 -2.18 -8.20 -11.43
C ARG A 46 -1.82 -8.84 -12.77
N GLN A 47 -1.15 -8.09 -13.66
CA GLN A 47 -0.85 -8.52 -15.03
C GLN A 47 0.62 -8.33 -15.41
N MET A 48 1.53 -8.56 -14.47
CA MET A 48 2.95 -8.43 -14.74
C MET A 48 3.44 -9.65 -15.54
N LYS A 49 3.99 -9.37 -16.73
CA LYS A 49 4.76 -10.38 -17.47
C LYS A 49 6.08 -10.58 -16.72
N SER A 50 6.41 -11.82 -16.33
CA SER A 50 7.70 -12.12 -15.72
C SER A 50 8.83 -11.64 -16.64
N ALA A 51 9.52 -10.56 -16.28
CA ALA A 51 10.78 -10.20 -16.93
C ALA A 51 11.82 -11.23 -16.45
N GLY A 52 12.41 -11.95 -17.40
CA GLY A 52 13.36 -13.01 -17.09
C GLY A 52 14.62 -12.48 -16.41
N ALA A 53 14.88 -12.95 -15.19
CA ALA A 53 16.09 -13.62 -14.75
C ALA A 53 15.91 -13.92 -13.26
N ALA A 54 15.79 -15.19 -12.90
CA ALA A 54 15.82 -15.62 -11.51
C ALA A 54 17.19 -15.26 -10.92
N ILE A 55 17.24 -14.59 -9.76
CA ILE A 55 18.48 -14.53 -8.98
C ILE A 55 18.63 -15.89 -8.29
N PRO A 56 19.70 -16.66 -8.53
CA PRO A 56 19.87 -17.96 -7.88
C PRO A 56 20.39 -17.82 -6.44
N ASN A 57 19.81 -18.65 -5.56
CA ASN A 57 20.19 -19.09 -4.19
C ASN A 57 19.63 -18.29 -2.99
N ALA A 58 19.20 -18.92 -1.88
CA ALA A 58 19.33 -20.31 -1.40
C ALA A 58 17.98 -20.89 -0.89
N LYS A 59 17.80 -22.23 -0.98
CA LYS A 59 16.62 -23.01 -0.51
C LYS A 59 15.28 -22.79 -1.26
N GLY A 60 15.32 -22.71 -2.58
CA GLY A 60 14.15 -23.07 -3.41
C GLY A 60 13.01 -22.06 -3.49
N LEU A 61 13.17 -20.85 -2.97
CA LEU A 61 12.29 -19.72 -3.29
C LEU A 61 13.01 -18.83 -4.31
N GLN A 62 12.53 -18.86 -5.55
CA GLN A 62 13.03 -17.98 -6.61
C GLN A 62 12.33 -16.63 -6.47
N SER A 63 13.02 -15.63 -5.94
CA SER A 63 12.56 -14.23 -6.05
C SER A 63 12.64 -13.81 -7.51
N LYS A 64 11.49 -13.44 -8.08
CA LYS A 64 11.38 -12.81 -9.40
C LYS A 64 11.29 -11.31 -9.19
N ILE A 65 12.42 -10.62 -9.41
CA ILE A 65 12.49 -9.16 -9.51
C ILE A 65 12.01 -8.77 -10.92
N VAL A 66 11.13 -7.79 -11.01
CA VAL A 66 10.68 -7.30 -12.32
C VAL A 66 11.65 -6.22 -12.75
N SER A 67 12.65 -6.61 -13.53
CA SER A 67 13.73 -5.74 -14.03
C SER A 67 13.28 -4.57 -14.93
N ASN A 68 12.00 -4.23 -14.97
CA ASN A 68 11.44 -3.20 -15.85
C ASN A 68 10.21 -2.47 -15.26
N SER A 69 10.13 -2.32 -13.94
CA SER A 69 8.94 -1.70 -13.31
C SER A 69 9.31 -0.54 -12.40
N SER A 70 8.78 0.64 -12.72
CA SER A 70 8.98 1.93 -12.05
C SER A 70 8.66 1.95 -10.54
N TRP A 71 8.07 0.90 -9.97
CA TRP A 71 7.77 0.87 -8.55
C TRP A 71 9.03 0.69 -7.68
N GLU A 72 10.07 0.02 -8.17
CA GLU A 72 11.33 -0.13 -7.43
C GLU A 72 12.10 1.19 -7.31
N ASP A 73 11.79 2.18 -8.16
CA ASP A 73 12.32 3.55 -8.03
C ASP A 73 11.73 4.27 -6.82
N ASP A 74 10.47 3.97 -6.48
CA ASP A 74 9.69 4.64 -5.44
C ASP A 74 9.67 3.89 -4.10
N TRP A 75 9.92 2.57 -4.11
CA TRP A 75 9.90 1.72 -2.92
C TRP A 75 11.28 1.14 -2.61
N TYR A 76 11.64 1.11 -1.34
CA TYR A 76 12.81 0.41 -0.85
C TYR A 76 12.39 -0.91 -0.19
N ILE A 77 13.11 -1.98 -0.51
CA ILE A 77 12.95 -3.28 0.12
C ILE A 77 13.88 -3.35 1.32
N ARG A 78 13.32 -3.61 2.49
CA ARG A 78 14.11 -3.68 3.73
C ARG A 78 15.01 -4.90 3.76
N ASP A 79 16.28 -4.68 4.11
CA ASP A 79 17.34 -5.70 4.15
C ASP A 79 18.07 -5.77 5.52
N TYR A 80 17.49 -5.16 6.55
CA TYR A 80 18.05 -5.13 7.91
C TYR A 80 17.03 -5.58 8.97
N PRO A 81 17.48 -6.26 10.03
CA PRO A 81 16.59 -6.90 10.99
C PRO A 81 15.88 -5.89 11.91
N ARG A 82 14.81 -6.36 12.55
CA ARG A 82 14.13 -5.71 13.66
C ARG A 82 14.32 -6.55 14.91
N LYS A 83 14.82 -5.93 15.99
CA LYS A 83 14.91 -6.56 17.31
C LYS A 83 13.51 -6.87 17.86
N SER A 84 13.41 -7.88 18.71
CA SER A 84 12.18 -8.09 19.45
C SER A 84 11.92 -6.90 20.39
N PRO A 85 10.70 -6.33 20.43
CA PRO A 85 10.29 -5.35 21.42
C PRO A 85 10.08 -5.97 22.82
N GLY A 86 10.30 -7.28 22.98
CA GLY A 86 10.08 -8.02 24.23
C GLY A 86 8.76 -8.80 24.24
N GLY A 87 8.47 -9.42 25.38
CA GLY A 87 7.25 -10.21 25.58
C GLY A 87 7.18 -11.46 24.68
N TYR A 88 6.09 -11.61 23.93
CA TYR A 88 5.84 -12.77 23.06
C TYR A 88 6.34 -12.58 21.62
N SER A 89 6.96 -11.44 21.32
CA SER A 89 7.51 -11.15 19.99
C SER A 89 8.90 -11.77 19.83
N ILE A 90 9.18 -12.32 18.66
CA ILE A 90 10.52 -12.76 18.27
C ILE A 90 11.17 -11.74 17.33
N PRO A 91 12.50 -11.67 17.27
CA PRO A 91 13.21 -10.92 16.24
C PRO A 91 12.77 -11.31 14.83
N VAL A 92 12.78 -10.32 13.93
CA VAL A 92 12.43 -10.53 12.51
C VAL A 92 13.60 -10.08 11.63
N ASN A 93 14.09 -10.98 10.78
CA ASN A 93 15.00 -10.66 9.70
C ASN A 93 14.18 -10.24 8.49
N PHE A 94 14.25 -8.96 8.13
CA PHE A 94 13.70 -8.50 6.87
C PHE A 94 14.74 -8.75 5.78
N ILE A 95 14.38 -9.60 4.82
CA ILE A 95 15.29 -10.02 3.75
C ILE A 95 14.62 -9.80 2.38
N PRO A 96 15.34 -9.30 1.36
CA PRO A 96 14.75 -9.04 0.05
C PRO A 96 14.12 -10.25 -0.63
N GLU A 97 14.59 -11.47 -0.33
CA GLU A 97 14.08 -12.73 -0.89
C GLU A 97 12.63 -13.01 -0.49
N ARG A 98 12.11 -12.32 0.53
CA ARG A 98 10.71 -12.42 0.96
C ARG A 98 9.80 -11.44 0.24
N VAL A 99 10.31 -10.64 -0.70
CA VAL A 99 9.56 -9.72 -1.56
C VAL A 99 9.75 -10.13 -3.02
N PHE A 100 8.67 -10.58 -3.67
CA PHE A 100 8.76 -11.07 -5.06
C PHE A 100 7.42 -11.07 -5.78
N ILE A 101 7.46 -11.06 -7.13
CA ILE A 101 6.25 -11.28 -7.93
C ILE A 101 5.95 -12.78 -8.03
N THR A 102 4.74 -13.13 -7.61
CA THR A 102 4.19 -14.48 -7.71
C THR A 102 3.25 -14.56 -8.89
N ASN A 103 3.34 -15.65 -9.67
CA ASN A 103 2.35 -15.95 -10.70
C ASN A 103 1.10 -16.53 -10.04
N GLU A 104 -0.05 -16.04 -10.46
CA GLU A 104 -1.32 -16.57 -10.00
C GLU A 104 -1.59 -17.92 -10.67
N THR A 105 -1.89 -18.93 -9.86
CA THR A 105 -2.16 -20.30 -10.34
C THR A 105 -3.65 -20.59 -10.42
N ASN A 106 -4.47 -19.75 -9.79
CA ASN A 106 -5.92 -19.91 -9.80
C ASN A 106 -6.54 -19.23 -11.02
N SER A 107 -7.00 -20.06 -11.98
CA SER A 107 -7.68 -19.63 -13.21
C SER A 107 -9.02 -18.93 -12.99
N SER A 108 -9.58 -18.95 -11.79
CA SER A 108 -10.82 -18.22 -11.45
C SER A 108 -10.61 -16.73 -11.18
N THR A 109 -9.36 -16.28 -11.10
CA THR A 109 -9.05 -14.87 -10.92
C THR A 109 -8.68 -14.23 -12.26
N ASN A 110 -9.09 -12.99 -12.48
CA ASN A 110 -8.67 -12.20 -13.66
C ASN A 110 -7.21 -11.68 -13.54
N SER A 111 -6.44 -12.22 -12.60
CA SER A 111 -5.07 -11.82 -12.29
C SER A 111 -4.11 -12.92 -12.75
N THR A 112 -2.99 -12.58 -13.37
CA THR A 112 -1.92 -13.52 -13.74
C THR A 112 -0.75 -13.48 -12.77
N SER A 113 -0.66 -12.44 -11.95
CA SER A 113 0.41 -12.26 -10.96
C SER A 113 -0.05 -11.42 -9.76
N HIS A 114 0.81 -11.31 -8.74
CA HIS A 114 0.69 -10.35 -7.64
C HIS A 114 2.05 -10.12 -6.97
N LEU A 115 2.22 -8.99 -6.28
CA LEU A 115 3.34 -8.76 -5.37
C LEU A 115 3.11 -9.55 -4.07
N SER A 116 4.12 -10.30 -3.66
CA SER A 116 4.10 -11.13 -2.45
C SER A 116 5.13 -10.64 -1.46
N LEU A 117 4.67 -10.36 -0.25
CA LEU A 117 5.49 -10.21 0.95
C LEU A 117 5.23 -11.45 1.81
N ASN A 118 6.22 -12.32 1.94
CA ASN A 118 6.09 -13.57 2.68
C ASN A 118 6.75 -13.49 4.05
N THR A 119 6.22 -14.23 5.02
CA THR A 119 6.91 -14.47 6.29
C THR A 119 7.01 -15.95 6.58
N ALA A 120 8.12 -16.36 7.21
CA ALA A 120 8.32 -17.73 7.65
C ALA A 120 9.07 -17.77 8.98
N ARG A 121 8.60 -18.64 9.87
CA ARG A 121 9.35 -19.04 11.07
C ARG A 121 10.53 -19.89 10.64
N ILE A 122 11.75 -19.48 10.99
CA ILE A 122 12.97 -20.22 10.62
C ILE A 122 13.31 -21.23 11.72
N ASP A 123 13.18 -20.82 12.97
CA ASP A 123 13.39 -21.65 14.15
C ASP A 123 12.56 -21.10 15.34
N SER A 124 12.81 -21.60 16.55
CA SER A 124 12.12 -21.15 17.75
C SER A 124 12.35 -19.68 18.09
N GLU A 125 13.44 -19.08 17.62
CA GLU A 125 13.95 -17.77 18.03
C GLU A 125 13.88 -16.72 16.92
N THR A 126 13.74 -17.13 15.66
CA THR A 126 13.89 -16.24 14.50
C THR A 126 12.79 -16.41 13.46
N GLN A 127 12.38 -15.29 12.86
CA GLN A 127 11.43 -15.22 11.75
C GLN A 127 12.01 -14.39 10.62
N ASP A 128 11.84 -14.85 9.38
CA ASP A 128 12.11 -14.04 8.21
C ASP A 128 10.81 -13.38 7.73
N SER A 129 10.93 -12.18 7.17
CA SER A 129 9.79 -11.47 6.59
C SER A 129 10.21 -10.55 5.45
N GLY A 130 9.23 -10.13 4.65
CA GLY A 130 9.39 -9.11 3.62
C GLY A 130 8.73 -7.82 4.08
N GLU A 131 9.42 -6.69 3.89
CA GLU A 131 8.89 -5.36 4.13
C GLU A 131 9.37 -4.43 3.03
N ILE A 132 8.48 -3.55 2.59
CA ILE A 132 8.80 -2.45 1.68
C ILE A 132 8.31 -1.16 2.30
N PHE A 133 9.05 -0.08 2.08
CA PHE A 133 8.62 1.26 2.48
C PHE A 133 8.85 2.26 1.36
N PHE A 134 8.03 3.30 1.34
CA PHE A 134 8.10 4.34 0.33
C PHE A 134 9.32 5.23 0.58
N LYS A 135 10.05 5.60 -0.48
CA LYS A 135 11.30 6.37 -0.35
C LYS A 135 11.05 7.85 -0.05
N GLU A 136 9.92 8.42 -0.47
CA GLU A 136 9.57 9.79 -0.12
C GLU A 136 9.13 9.88 1.35
N PHE A 137 9.51 10.98 2.00
CA PHE A 137 9.28 11.23 3.42
C PHE A 137 8.63 12.60 3.63
N ASN A 138 8.24 12.91 4.88
CA ASN A 138 7.56 14.16 5.26
C ASN A 138 6.20 14.39 4.56
N ILE A 139 5.46 13.33 4.31
CA ILE A 139 4.10 13.40 3.77
C ILE A 139 3.14 13.82 4.88
N SER A 140 2.53 15.00 4.76
CA SER A 140 1.57 15.51 5.77
C SER A 140 0.18 14.89 5.65
N TYR A 141 -0.23 14.54 4.43
CA TYR A 141 -1.53 13.96 4.14
C TYR A 141 -1.41 12.90 3.06
N ALA A 142 -2.00 11.73 3.28
CA ALA A 142 -2.03 10.64 2.33
C ALA A 142 -3.40 9.98 2.29
N SER A 143 -3.75 9.42 1.14
CA SER A 143 -4.83 8.45 1.00
C SER A 143 -4.24 7.16 0.45
N LEU A 144 -4.04 6.18 1.32
CA LEU A 144 -3.52 4.87 0.93
C LEU A 144 -4.68 3.90 0.65
N ARG A 145 -4.62 3.19 -0.48
CA ARG A 145 -5.56 2.12 -0.84
C ARG A 145 -4.78 0.90 -1.28
N VAL A 146 -5.02 -0.22 -0.63
CA VAL A 146 -4.34 -1.49 -0.91
C VAL A 146 -5.40 -2.54 -1.20
N TYR A 147 -5.26 -3.21 -2.34
CA TYR A 147 -6.04 -4.40 -2.66
C TYR A 147 -5.14 -5.63 -2.51
N SER A 148 -5.30 -6.35 -1.40
CA SER A 148 -4.45 -7.48 -1.02
C SER A 148 -5.26 -8.62 -0.42
N ARG A 149 -4.60 -9.78 -0.26
CA ARG A 149 -5.11 -10.93 0.48
C ARG A 149 -4.06 -11.37 1.48
N VAL A 150 -4.51 -11.72 2.68
CA VAL A 150 -3.65 -12.24 3.74
C VAL A 150 -4.08 -13.67 4.05
N HIS A 151 -3.12 -14.59 4.07
CA HIS A 151 -3.36 -15.99 4.38
C HIS A 151 -2.12 -16.58 5.06
N GLY A 152 -2.31 -17.57 5.91
CA GLY A 152 -1.20 -18.24 6.59
C GLY A 152 -1.63 -18.87 7.91
N ALA A 153 -0.69 -19.56 8.54
CA ALA A 153 -0.89 -20.12 9.87
C ALA A 153 -0.97 -19.01 10.94
N PRO A 154 -1.66 -19.24 12.07
CA PRO A 154 -1.71 -18.31 13.19
C PRO A 154 -0.30 -17.91 13.70
N GLY A 155 -0.11 -16.61 13.97
CA GLY A 155 1.13 -16.10 14.58
C GLY A 155 1.87 -15.04 13.76
N ALA A 156 1.32 -14.62 12.62
CA ALA A 156 1.85 -13.54 11.79
C ALA A 156 0.89 -12.35 11.72
N VAL A 157 1.42 -11.21 11.31
CA VAL A 157 0.69 -9.97 11.05
C VAL A 157 1.07 -9.47 9.67
N ALA A 158 0.09 -9.14 8.85
CA ALA A 158 0.30 -8.29 7.70
C ALA A 158 -0.03 -6.85 8.12
N GLY A 159 0.97 -5.97 8.07
CA GLY A 159 0.85 -4.57 8.43
C GLY A 159 0.89 -3.66 7.21
N ILE A 160 0.02 -2.66 7.19
CA ILE A 160 0.06 -1.52 6.28
C ILE A 160 0.02 -0.30 7.18
N PHE A 161 1.10 0.49 7.20
CA PHE A 161 1.24 1.56 8.16
C PHE A 161 1.90 2.79 7.56
N THR A 162 1.64 3.95 8.16
CA THR A 162 2.41 5.17 7.97
C THR A 162 3.23 5.40 9.22
N TYR A 163 4.52 5.70 9.08
CA TYR A 163 5.42 5.88 10.22
C TYR A 163 6.30 7.12 10.02
N LEU A 164 6.33 8.00 11.02
CA LEU A 164 7.31 9.08 11.13
C LEU A 164 8.18 8.90 12.39
N ASN A 165 7.58 8.48 13.50
CA ASN A 165 8.23 8.12 14.76
C ASN A 165 7.24 7.37 15.67
N ASP A 166 7.70 6.91 16.84
CA ASP A 166 6.92 6.16 17.84
C ASP A 166 5.63 6.84 18.35
N THR A 167 5.44 8.14 18.07
CA THR A 167 4.22 8.89 18.44
C THR A 167 3.40 9.35 17.23
N GLN A 168 3.85 9.03 16.03
CA GLN A 168 3.27 9.47 14.76
C GLN A 168 3.28 8.28 13.80
N GLU A 169 2.45 7.29 14.14
CA GLU A 169 2.20 6.10 13.34
C GLU A 169 0.70 5.81 13.27
N SER A 170 0.26 5.29 12.12
CA SER A 170 -1.11 4.82 11.90
C SER A 170 -1.05 3.46 11.21
N ASP A 171 -1.76 2.49 11.76
CA ASP A 171 -1.67 1.08 11.41
C ASP A 171 -2.99 0.54 10.85
N ILE A 172 -2.86 -0.35 9.87
CA ILE A 172 -3.87 -1.33 9.47
C ILE A 172 -3.22 -2.70 9.57
N GLU A 173 -3.68 -3.51 10.51
CA GLU A 173 -3.10 -4.82 10.83
C GLU A 173 -4.10 -5.95 10.61
N ILE A 174 -3.65 -7.01 9.95
CA ILE A 174 -4.42 -8.23 9.73
C ILE A 174 -3.67 -9.39 10.38
N PHE A 175 -4.19 -9.89 11.49
CA PHE A 175 -3.61 -11.02 12.20
C PHE A 175 -4.04 -12.34 11.57
N THR A 176 -3.08 -13.20 11.23
CA THR A 176 -3.40 -14.54 10.69
C THR A 176 -4.09 -15.46 11.70
N ARG A 177 -4.08 -15.10 12.99
CA ARG A 177 -4.83 -15.79 14.05
C ARG A 177 -6.27 -15.28 14.20
N ALA A 178 -6.57 -14.07 13.74
CA ALA A 178 -7.90 -13.49 13.91
C ALA A 178 -8.89 -14.05 12.88
N PRO A 179 -10.21 -13.92 13.11
CA PRO A 179 -11.22 -14.23 12.11
C PRO A 179 -10.98 -13.48 10.79
N SER A 180 -11.38 -14.05 9.66
CA SER A 180 -11.14 -13.48 8.32
C SER A 180 -11.83 -12.13 8.08
N ASN A 181 -12.79 -11.75 8.92
CA ASN A 181 -13.50 -10.47 8.88
C ASN A 181 -12.98 -9.46 9.93
N TYR A 182 -11.81 -9.70 10.51
CA TYR A 182 -11.20 -8.84 11.51
C TYR A 182 -9.99 -8.08 10.93
N ILE A 183 -9.99 -6.76 11.09
CA ILE A 183 -8.90 -5.85 10.72
C ILE A 183 -8.68 -4.91 11.88
N GLN A 184 -7.47 -4.79 12.41
CA GLN A 184 -7.11 -3.88 13.49
C GLN A 184 -6.60 -2.55 12.97
N TYR A 185 -7.06 -1.49 13.62
CA TYR A 185 -6.64 -0.13 13.36
C TYR A 185 -6.05 0.46 14.64
N SER A 186 -4.85 1.02 14.56
CA SER A 186 -4.24 1.78 15.65
C SER A 186 -3.61 3.07 15.15
N ASN A 187 -3.57 4.05 16.03
CA ASN A 187 -2.71 5.22 15.94
C ASN A 187 -1.79 5.20 17.14
N GLN A 188 -0.49 5.38 16.93
CA GLN A 188 0.46 5.44 18.02
C GLN A 188 0.53 6.86 18.61
N PRO A 189 0.71 6.99 19.93
CA PRO A 189 0.83 5.90 20.89
C PRO A 189 -0.54 5.24 21.19
N ALA A 190 -0.59 3.91 21.14
CA ALA A 190 -1.79 3.14 21.48
C ALA A 190 -1.97 2.94 23.00
N SER A 191 -0.90 3.14 23.77
CA SER A 191 -0.90 3.01 25.23
C SER A 191 0.06 4.00 25.89
N SER A 192 -0.04 4.18 27.21
CA SER A 192 0.85 5.03 28.00
C SER A 192 2.31 4.54 28.06
N GLY A 193 2.61 3.34 27.56
CA GLY A 193 3.92 2.70 27.71
C GLY A 193 4.21 2.25 29.15
N GLU A 194 5.45 1.85 29.40
CA GLU A 194 5.90 1.41 30.73
C GLU A 194 5.74 2.51 31.79
N PRO A 195 5.40 2.15 33.05
CA PRO A 195 5.13 0.79 33.54
C PRO A 195 3.68 0.33 33.37
N ASP A 196 2.75 1.26 33.11
CA ASP A 196 1.32 1.01 33.33
C ASP A 196 0.58 0.48 32.09
N TRP A 197 1.12 0.68 30.89
CA TRP A 197 0.58 0.20 29.60
C TRP A 197 -0.92 0.48 29.42
N ILE A 198 -1.40 1.61 29.94
CA ILE A 198 -2.82 1.97 29.92
C ILE A 198 -3.21 2.28 28.47
N PRO A 199 -4.22 1.60 27.90
CA PRO A 199 -4.69 1.91 26.55
C PRO A 199 -5.14 3.36 26.44
N ILE A 200 -4.71 4.05 25.38
CA ILE A 200 -5.14 5.42 25.11
C ILE A 200 -6.52 5.36 24.43
N PRO A 201 -7.58 5.94 25.03
CA PRO A 201 -8.92 5.87 24.47
C PRO A 201 -8.98 6.43 23.04
N GLY A 202 -9.50 5.63 22.11
CA GLY A 202 -9.63 6.00 20.70
C GLY A 202 -8.35 5.87 19.86
N ALA A 203 -7.21 5.55 20.48
CA ALA A 203 -5.97 5.29 19.75
C ALA A 203 -6.03 3.96 18.99
N THR A 204 -6.64 2.94 19.58
CA THR A 204 -6.93 1.66 18.90
C THR A 204 -8.42 1.50 18.69
N VAL A 205 -8.81 1.21 17.46
CA VAL A 205 -10.18 0.91 17.08
C VAL A 205 -10.26 -0.59 16.82
N ASN A 206 -10.94 -1.32 17.72
CA ASN A 206 -11.56 -2.63 17.49
C ASN A 206 -12.22 -3.24 18.74
N ASN A 207 -13.41 -2.74 19.10
CA ASN A 207 -14.27 -3.44 20.06
C ASN A 207 -15.71 -3.67 19.56
N LEU A 208 -15.97 -3.57 18.25
CA LEU A 208 -17.28 -3.88 17.69
C LEU A 208 -17.16 -4.47 16.28
N ASN A 209 -17.86 -5.59 16.09
CA ASN A 209 -18.14 -6.23 14.81
C ASN A 209 -18.36 -5.19 13.70
N LEU A 210 -17.36 -5.00 12.84
CA LEU A 210 -17.54 -4.33 11.57
C LEU A 210 -18.44 -5.22 10.72
N PHE A 211 -19.75 -4.95 10.81
CA PHE A 211 -20.65 -5.20 9.70
C PHE A 211 -20.02 -4.54 8.48
N LEU A 212 -19.46 -5.37 7.61
CA LEU A 212 -19.22 -5.02 6.22
C LEU A 212 -20.58 -4.54 5.68
N ARG A 213 -20.79 -3.22 5.64
CA ARG A 213 -21.89 -2.67 4.87
C ARG A 213 -21.63 -3.05 3.41
N PRO A 214 -22.59 -3.66 2.70
CA PRO A 214 -22.45 -3.98 1.30
C PRO A 214 -22.35 -2.65 0.55
N GLY A 215 -21.15 -2.31 0.08
CA GLY A 215 -20.87 -1.00 -0.53
C GLY A 215 -19.40 -0.72 -0.82
N TRP A 216 -18.47 -1.50 -0.27
CA TRP A 216 -17.03 -1.42 -0.60
C TRP A 216 -16.60 -2.37 -1.73
N LEU A 217 -17.54 -2.85 -2.53
CA LEU A 217 -17.20 -3.42 -3.83
C LEU A 217 -16.85 -2.25 -4.75
N PHE A 218 -15.59 -2.16 -5.15
CA PHE A 218 -15.19 -1.35 -6.30
C PHE A 218 -16.20 -1.62 -7.43
N PRO A 219 -16.75 -0.60 -8.10
CA PRO A 219 -17.58 -0.85 -9.27
C PRO A 219 -16.72 -1.61 -10.28
N ASP A 220 -17.27 -2.70 -10.81
CA ASP A 220 -16.67 -3.43 -11.93
C ASP A 220 -16.33 -2.42 -13.04
N PRO A 221 -15.12 -2.47 -13.61
CA PRO A 221 -14.82 -1.68 -14.78
C PRO A 221 -15.68 -2.21 -15.94
N GLN A 222 -16.52 -1.35 -16.50
CA GLN A 222 -17.12 -1.56 -17.82
C GLN A 222 -16.06 -1.50 -18.91
#